data_AF-A0A9E1SCQ2-F1
#
_entry.id   AF-A0A9E1SCQ2-F1
#
_cell.length_a   1.000
_cell.length_b   1.000
_cell.length_c   1.000
_cell.angle_alpha   90.00
_cell.angle_beta   90.00
_cell.angle_gamma   90.00
#
_symmetry.space_group_name_H-M   'P 1'
#
loop_
_entity.id
_entity.type
_entity.pdbx_description
1 polymer ?
#
loop_
_entity_poly.entity_id
_entity_poly.type
_entity_poly.pdbx_seq_one_letter_code
_entity_poly.pdbx_strand_id
1 'polypeptide(L)'
;MKKIFLFIFLGLFLNSCNSYLGKKLSKKSADDIKVEKLKDECDCIEALDIIAADFLDVVGNNDKKSIRAMSDEKLEKLEKKVEPIYKKMDEVNEHCRKFGITYKRFTNGQKCSSYKDLKKNKEQLKQKGFK
;
A
#
# COMPACT_ATOMS: atom_id res chain seq x y z
N MET A 1 -43.53 -4.48 -38.22
CA MET A 1 -42.90 -3.15 -38.10
C MET A 1 -43.07 -2.62 -36.67
N LYS A 2 -41.97 -2.10 -36.11
CA LYS A 2 -41.81 -1.22 -34.93
C LYS A 2 -42.31 -1.73 -33.56
N LYS A 3 -41.38 -2.40 -32.86
CA LYS A 3 -41.31 -2.48 -31.39
C LYS A 3 -40.95 -1.08 -30.85
N ILE A 4 -41.77 -0.52 -29.97
CA ILE A 4 -41.45 0.76 -29.29
C ILE A 4 -40.70 0.43 -28.00
N PHE A 5 -39.42 0.76 -28.03
CA PHE A 5 -38.50 0.83 -26.91
C PHE A 5 -38.90 2.00 -25.99
N LEU A 6 -39.09 1.74 -24.71
CA LEU A 6 -38.93 2.75 -23.67
C LEU A 6 -38.54 2.05 -22.37
N PHE A 7 -37.26 1.71 -22.25
CA PHE A 7 -36.65 1.32 -20.99
C PHE A 7 -35.38 2.15 -20.79
N ILE A 8 -35.37 2.87 -19.68
CA ILE A 8 -34.22 3.13 -18.81
C ILE A 8 -33.24 4.21 -19.30
N PHE A 9 -33.48 5.44 -18.82
CA PHE A 9 -32.40 6.37 -18.50
C PHE A 9 -31.62 5.85 -17.27
N LEU A 10 -30.70 4.89 -17.48
CA LEU A 10 -29.51 4.68 -16.66
C LEU A 10 -28.31 4.70 -17.61
N GLY A 11 -27.87 5.91 -17.91
CA GLY A 11 -26.72 6.14 -18.80
C GLY A 11 -25.76 7.20 -18.26
N LEU A 12 -25.68 7.38 -16.94
CA LEU A 12 -24.82 8.39 -16.30
C LEU A 12 -23.90 7.85 -15.21
N PHE A 13 -23.72 6.53 -15.12
CA PHE A 13 -22.65 5.93 -14.33
C PHE A 13 -22.15 4.72 -15.09
N LEU A 14 -21.00 4.83 -15.74
CA LEU A 14 -20.04 3.73 -16.05
C LEU A 14 -18.89 4.16 -16.99
N ASN A 15 -18.71 5.46 -17.29
CA ASN A 15 -17.46 5.97 -17.90
C ASN A 15 -16.39 6.32 -16.86
N SER A 16 -16.11 5.39 -15.93
CA SER A 16 -14.81 5.35 -15.23
C SER A 16 -14.50 3.95 -14.68
N CYS A 17 -14.80 2.89 -15.44
CA CYS A 17 -14.01 1.67 -15.31
C CYS A 17 -12.63 1.97 -15.92
N ASN A 18 -11.81 2.67 -15.13
CA ASN A 18 -10.44 2.98 -15.47
C ASN A 18 -9.72 1.66 -15.77
N SER A 19 -9.16 1.56 -16.97
CA SER A 19 -8.37 0.44 -17.46
C SER A 19 -7.23 0.09 -16.49
N TYR A 20 -7.49 -0.78 -15.53
CA TYR A 20 -6.47 -1.44 -14.69
C TYR A 20 -6.52 -2.97 -14.81
N LEU A 21 -7.24 -3.50 -15.81
CA LEU A 21 -7.10 -4.88 -16.27
C LEU A 21 -5.92 -4.98 -17.23
N GLY A 22 -4.71 -5.07 -16.68
CA GLY A 22 -3.50 -5.14 -17.49
C GLY A 22 -2.19 -5.44 -16.76
N LYS A 23 -2.22 -6.09 -15.60
CA LYS A 23 -1.08 -6.85 -15.04
C LYS A 23 -1.55 -7.62 -13.81
N LYS A 24 -1.84 -8.91 -13.98
CA LYS A 24 -1.89 -9.86 -12.87
C LYS A 24 -0.43 -10.16 -12.43
N LEU A 25 0.29 -9.12 -12.01
CA LEU A 25 1.42 -9.28 -11.11
C LEU A 25 0.79 -9.68 -9.79
N SER A 26 1.16 -10.83 -9.22
CA SER A 26 0.79 -11.14 -7.83
C SER A 26 1.22 -9.94 -7.00
N LYS A 27 0.27 -9.13 -6.53
CA LYS A 27 0.56 -7.99 -5.68
C LYS A 27 1.16 -8.59 -4.41
N LYS A 28 2.47 -8.41 -4.22
CA LYS A 28 3.15 -8.86 -3.01
C LYS A 28 2.52 -8.10 -1.85
N SER A 29 2.05 -8.82 -0.83
CA SER A 29 1.52 -8.24 0.41
C SER A 29 2.62 -8.26 1.48
N ALA A 30 2.47 -7.43 2.51
CA ALA A 30 3.28 -7.51 3.72
C ALA A 30 3.26 -8.94 4.31
N ASP A 31 2.11 -9.63 4.25
CA ASP A 31 1.96 -10.99 4.80
C ASP A 31 2.84 -12.03 4.09
N ASP A 32 3.23 -11.78 2.83
CA ASP A 32 4.10 -12.67 2.05
C ASP A 32 5.58 -12.55 2.45
N ILE A 33 5.94 -11.54 3.25
CA ILE A 33 7.33 -11.26 3.62
C ILE A 33 7.80 -12.25 4.69
N LYS A 34 8.81 -13.02 4.31
CA LYS A 34 9.54 -13.96 5.16
C LYS A 34 10.86 -13.33 5.60
N VAL A 35 10.89 -12.79 6.82
CA VAL A 35 12.04 -12.02 7.34
C VAL A 35 13.34 -12.82 7.34
N GLU A 36 13.26 -14.13 7.59
CA GLU A 36 14.40 -15.05 7.57
C GLU A 36 15.05 -15.17 6.19
N LYS A 37 14.34 -14.80 5.11
CA LYS A 37 14.84 -14.82 3.75
C LYS A 37 15.50 -13.52 3.30
N LEU A 38 15.42 -12.45 4.10
CA LEU A 38 16.05 -11.17 3.76
C LEU A 38 17.55 -11.24 4.09
N LYS A 39 18.40 -11.23 3.08
CA LYS A 39 19.84 -11.49 3.20
C LYS A 39 20.72 -10.26 3.09
N ASP A 40 20.20 -9.18 2.51
CA ASP A 40 20.97 -7.96 2.27
C ASP A 40 20.11 -6.69 2.36
N GLU A 41 20.76 -5.55 2.11
CA GLU A 41 20.10 -4.24 2.10
C GLU A 41 18.97 -4.17 1.08
N CYS A 42 19.12 -4.79 -0.09
CA CYS A 42 18.15 -4.69 -1.17
C CYS A 42 16.89 -5.52 -0.91
N ASP A 43 17.04 -6.70 -0.32
CA ASP A 43 15.90 -7.47 0.20
C ASP A 43 15.12 -6.64 1.23
N CYS A 44 15.83 -5.92 2.11
CA CYS A 44 15.22 -5.01 3.08
C CYS A 44 14.51 -3.81 2.44
N ILE A 45 15.09 -3.21 1.40
CA ILE A 45 14.42 -2.14 0.64
C ILE A 45 13.15 -2.66 -0.02
N GLU A 46 13.20 -3.83 -0.65
CA GLU A 46 12.04 -4.43 -1.31
C GLU A 46 10.94 -4.75 -0.30
N ALA A 47 11.28 -5.33 0.85
CA ALA A 47 10.32 -5.59 1.92
C ALA A 47 9.63 -4.32 2.42
N LEU A 48 10.40 -3.25 2.67
CA LEU A 48 9.85 -1.95 3.08
C LEU A 48 8.98 -1.31 2.00
N ASP A 49 9.33 -1.48 0.72
CA ASP A 49 8.52 -1.00 -0.40
C ASP A 49 7.15 -1.71 -0.45
N ILE A 50 7.17 -3.05 -0.33
CA ILE A 50 5.96 -3.86 -0.27
C ILE A 50 5.06 -3.42 0.88
N ILE A 51 5.62 -3.24 2.09
CA ILE A 51 4.88 -2.76 3.26
C ILE A 51 4.24 -1.38 2.99
N ALA A 52 5.01 -0.44 2.42
CA ALA A 52 4.50 0.90 2.15
C ALA A 52 3.38 0.88 1.11
N ALA A 53 3.52 0.06 0.06
CA ALA A 53 2.51 -0.12 -0.97
C ALA A 53 1.24 -0.79 -0.43
N ASP A 54 1.38 -1.80 0.42
CA ASP A 54 0.26 -2.52 1.03
C ASP A 54 -0.52 -1.61 1.99
N PHE A 55 0.20 -0.82 2.80
CA PHE A 55 -0.42 0.18 3.66
C PHE A 55 -1.22 1.21 2.85
N LEU A 56 -0.63 1.74 1.76
CA LEU A 56 -1.30 2.70 0.88
C LEU A 56 -2.57 2.11 0.25
N ASP A 57 -2.57 0.82 -0.07
CA ASP A 57 -3.75 0.15 -0.59
C ASP A 57 -4.86 0.05 0.45
N VAL A 58 -4.51 -0.31 1.69
CA VAL A 58 -5.48 -0.43 2.78
C VAL A 58 -6.09 0.92 3.15
N VAL A 59 -5.29 1.99 3.25
CA VAL A 59 -5.82 3.33 3.56
C VAL A 59 -6.49 4.00 2.36
N GLY A 60 -6.16 3.55 1.15
CA GLY A 60 -6.73 4.04 -0.11
C GLY A 60 -6.57 5.56 -0.25
N ASN A 61 -7.65 6.25 -0.58
CA ASN A 61 -7.66 7.71 -0.75
C ASN A 61 -7.70 8.50 0.55
N ASN A 62 -7.83 7.84 1.70
CA ASN A 62 -7.98 8.54 2.97
C ASN A 62 -6.63 9.13 3.42
N ASP A 63 -6.68 10.37 3.88
CA ASP A 63 -5.59 10.98 4.64
C ASP A 63 -5.83 10.80 6.14
N LYS A 64 -4.82 11.14 6.94
CA LYS A 64 -4.87 11.00 8.40
C LYS A 64 -6.01 11.80 9.04
N LYS A 65 -6.43 12.93 8.45
CA LYS A 65 -7.55 13.73 8.97
C LYS A 65 -8.88 13.05 8.68
N SER A 66 -9.05 12.54 7.47
CA SER A 66 -10.22 11.81 7.01
C SER A 66 -10.44 10.55 7.83
N ILE A 67 -9.37 9.80 8.12
CA ILE A 67 -9.43 8.61 9.01
C ILE A 67 -9.92 8.98 10.41
N ARG A 68 -9.43 10.09 10.99
CA ARG A 68 -9.87 10.57 12.32
C ARG A 68 -11.33 11.02 12.36
N ALA A 69 -11.90 11.37 11.23
CA ALA A 69 -13.30 11.78 11.11
C ALA A 69 -14.23 10.60 10.75
N MET A 70 -13.70 9.38 10.60
CA MET A 70 -14.51 8.19 10.38
C MET A 70 -15.31 7.84 11.64
N SER A 71 -16.43 7.12 11.46
CA SER A 71 -17.13 6.50 12.58
C SER A 71 -16.26 5.43 13.23
N ASP A 72 -16.48 5.17 14.52
CA ASP A 72 -15.75 4.16 15.29
C ASP A 72 -15.76 2.79 14.60
N GLU A 73 -16.90 2.36 14.07
CA GLU A 73 -17.02 1.09 13.32
C GLU A 73 -16.10 1.03 12.08
N LYS A 74 -15.97 2.15 11.35
CA LYS A 74 -15.08 2.22 10.16
C LYS A 74 -13.62 2.26 10.58
N LEU A 75 -13.32 2.97 11.67
CA LEU A 75 -11.98 3.04 12.22
C LEU A 75 -11.52 1.66 12.70
N GLU A 76 -12.35 0.93 13.44
CA GLU A 76 -12.06 -0.43 13.92
C GLU A 76 -11.80 -1.39 12.75
N LYS A 77 -12.61 -1.33 11.69
CA LYS A 77 -12.41 -2.14 10.48
C LYS A 77 -11.10 -1.79 9.77
N LEU A 78 -10.72 -0.51 9.74
CA LEU A 78 -9.45 -0.08 9.15
C LEU A 78 -8.27 -0.54 10.01
N GLU A 79 -8.34 -0.37 11.32
CA GLU A 79 -7.32 -0.81 12.27
C GLU A 79 -7.05 -2.31 12.15
N LYS A 80 -8.09 -3.15 12.07
CA LYS A 80 -7.95 -4.60 11.86
C LYS A 80 -7.19 -4.97 10.58
N LYS A 81 -7.25 -4.14 9.54
CA LYS A 81 -6.50 -4.36 8.28
C LYS A 81 -5.07 -3.84 8.33
N VAL A 82 -4.86 -2.74 9.06
CA VAL A 82 -3.56 -2.08 9.16
C VAL A 82 -2.66 -2.73 10.23
N GLU A 83 -3.25 -3.27 11.30
CA GLU A 83 -2.53 -3.93 12.39
C GLU A 83 -1.53 -5.00 11.94
N PRO A 84 -1.88 -5.97 11.07
CA PRO A 84 -0.90 -6.97 10.59
C PRO A 84 0.25 -6.32 9.80
N ILE A 85 -0.03 -5.27 9.03
CA ILE A 85 1.00 -4.53 8.27
C ILE A 85 1.99 -3.85 9.23
N TYR A 86 1.51 -3.25 10.33
CA TYR A 86 2.39 -2.66 11.33
C TYR A 86 3.25 -3.72 12.04
N LYS A 87 2.67 -4.86 12.43
CA LYS A 87 3.44 -5.96 13.03
C LYS A 87 4.54 -6.43 12.09
N LYS A 88 4.21 -6.62 10.81
CA LYS A 88 5.21 -7.00 9.81
C LYS A 88 6.29 -5.93 9.61
N MET A 89 5.90 -4.66 9.61
CA MET A 89 6.84 -3.55 9.51
C MET A 89 7.85 -3.57 10.66
N ASP A 90 7.39 -3.84 11.88
CA ASP A 90 8.28 -3.94 13.05
C ASP A 90 9.23 -5.12 12.93
N GLU A 91 8.75 -6.31 12.52
CA GLU A 91 9.58 -7.49 12.27
C GLU A 91 10.67 -7.23 11.21
N VAL A 92 10.28 -6.65 10.07
CA VAL A 92 11.22 -6.29 8.98
C VAL A 92 12.22 -5.25 9.48
N ASN A 93 11.76 -4.22 10.18
CA ASN A 93 12.62 -3.16 10.69
C ASN A 93 13.62 -3.69 11.73
N GLU A 94 13.23 -4.63 12.59
CA GLU A 94 14.14 -5.27 13.53
C GLU A 94 15.21 -6.09 12.80
N HIS A 95 14.80 -6.94 11.87
CA HIS A 95 15.73 -7.76 11.09
C HIS A 95 16.70 -6.91 10.26
N CYS A 96 16.19 -5.84 9.64
CA CYS A 96 16.94 -5.01 8.71
C CYS A 96 17.94 -4.05 9.37
N ARG A 97 17.84 -3.83 10.69
CA ARG A 97 18.83 -3.04 11.46
C ARG A 97 20.25 -3.55 11.29
N LYS A 98 20.44 -4.87 11.18
CA LYS A 98 21.77 -5.49 11.00
C LYS A 98 22.45 -5.09 9.68
N PHE A 99 21.67 -4.64 8.69
CA PHE A 99 22.15 -4.12 7.41
C PHE A 99 22.22 -2.58 7.38
N GLY A 100 22.03 -1.92 8.53
CA GLY A 100 21.97 -0.46 8.62
C GLY A 100 20.73 0.15 7.95
N ILE A 101 19.71 -0.66 7.64
CA ILE A 101 18.43 -0.22 7.09
C ILE A 101 17.42 -0.10 8.23
N THR A 102 16.74 1.03 8.30
CA THR A 102 15.65 1.30 9.24
C THR A 102 14.51 1.99 8.50
N TYR A 103 13.31 1.97 9.08
CA TYR A 103 12.16 2.70 8.53
C TYR A 103 12.44 4.20 8.32
N LYS A 104 13.33 4.81 9.13
CA LYS A 104 13.74 6.23 9.03
C LYS A 104 14.89 6.47 8.07
N ARG A 105 15.81 5.51 7.94
CA ARG A 105 17.07 5.65 7.19
C ARG A 105 17.34 4.39 6.39
N PHE A 106 17.34 4.52 5.08
CA PHE A 106 17.55 3.42 4.14
C PHE A 106 18.55 3.83 3.04
N THR A 107 19.52 4.67 3.42
CA THR A 107 20.58 5.20 2.53
C THR A 107 21.47 4.11 1.95
N ASN A 108 21.73 3.04 2.71
CA ASN A 108 22.56 1.92 2.25
C ASN A 108 21.91 1.16 1.09
N GLY A 109 20.59 1.30 0.90
CA GLY A 109 19.85 0.68 -0.19
C GLY A 109 19.56 1.57 -1.39
N GLN A 110 20.20 2.76 -1.51
CA GLN A 110 19.95 3.69 -2.62
C GLN A 110 20.19 3.10 -4.02
N LYS A 111 21.06 2.08 -4.11
CA LYS A 111 21.38 1.39 -5.36
C LYS A 111 20.39 0.28 -5.73
N CYS A 112 19.50 -0.10 -4.80
CA CYS A 112 18.55 -1.20 -5.00
C CYS A 112 17.43 -0.80 -5.96
N SER A 113 16.95 -1.76 -6.75
CA SER A 113 15.89 -1.55 -7.75
C SER A 113 14.62 -0.93 -7.14
N SER A 114 14.18 -1.46 -6.00
CA SER A 114 12.95 -1.02 -5.32
C SER A 114 13.09 0.30 -4.55
N TYR A 115 14.29 0.92 -4.50
CA TYR A 115 14.50 2.16 -3.74
C TYR A 115 13.65 3.32 -4.26
N LYS A 116 13.51 3.43 -5.59
CA LYS A 116 12.73 4.50 -6.22
C LYS A 116 11.24 4.38 -5.88
N ASP A 117 10.72 3.16 -5.91
CA ASP A 117 9.33 2.87 -5.57
C ASP A 117 9.07 3.09 -4.08
N LEU A 118 9.97 2.61 -3.20
CA LEU A 118 9.91 2.89 -1.77
C LEU A 118 9.86 4.40 -1.50
N LYS A 119 10.77 5.17 -2.13
CA LYS A 119 10.83 6.62 -1.96
C LYS A 119 9.52 7.27 -2.39
N LYS A 120 8.93 6.84 -3.51
CA LYS A 120 7.65 7.33 -4.01
C LYS A 120 6.51 7.01 -3.05
N ASN A 121 6.42 5.76 -2.58
CA ASN A 121 5.38 5.32 -1.64
C ASN A 121 5.49 6.08 -0.31
N LYS A 122 6.71 6.28 0.21
CA LYS A 122 6.93 7.11 1.41
C LYS A 122 6.49 8.57 1.21
N GLU A 123 6.69 9.14 0.03
CA GLU A 123 6.25 10.50 -0.23
C GLU A 123 4.72 10.60 -0.28
N GLN A 124 4.05 9.61 -0.88
CA GLN A 124 2.58 9.53 -0.86
C GLN A 124 2.02 9.40 0.57
N LEU A 125 2.67 8.60 1.41
CA LEU A 125 2.31 8.49 2.83
C LEU A 125 2.43 9.83 3.55
N LYS A 126 3.52 10.57 3.32
CA LYS A 126 3.72 11.92 3.89
C LYS A 126 2.65 12.91 3.44
N GLN A 127 2.32 12.91 2.14
CA GLN A 127 1.27 13.77 1.59
C GLN A 127 -0.09 13.48 2.25
N LYS A 128 -0.35 12.21 2.59
CA LYS A 128 -1.54 11.78 3.34
C LYS A 128 -1.44 12.01 4.86
N GLY A 129 -0.35 12.58 5.35
CA GLY A 129 -0.14 12.91 6.77
C GLY A 129 0.36 11.76 7.65
N PHE A 130 0.81 10.66 7.05
CA PHE A 130 1.52 9.57 7.74
C PHE A 130 3.02 9.89 7.82
N LYS A 131 3.72 9.34 8.83
CA LYS A 131 5.12 9.67 9.14
C LYS A 131 6.07 8.56 8.70
#